data_AF-A0A377KGP3-F1
#
_entry.id   AF-A0A377KGP3-F1
#
_cell.length_a   1.000
_cell.length_b   1.000
_cell.length_c   1.000
_cell.angle_alpha   90.00
_cell.angle_beta   90.00
_cell.angle_gamma   90.00
#
_symmetry.space_group_name_H-M   'P 1'
#
loop_
_entity.id
_entity.type
_entity.pdbx_description
1 polymer ?
#
loop_
_entity_poly.entity_id
_entity_poly.type
_entity_poly.pdbx_seq_one_letter_code
_entity_poly.pdbx_strand_id
1 'polypeptide(L)'
;MYSAQKELDVLKKVYGEQEIPENIKNEIFTRYSLEEHLLVRKLRRKKQIKGFLVTIALLAVTTSSLFFSDQARSFAEDLPIIGPAVRLLLGEQLSDKGITIDVPQVTTSESEENETISGLNKKYFREGKVEFEKAKMEYQDIEKGHFQVTGDYRKVLDDTRFLVVERNLTKTAADSYTEKRYDTIDKQNSVVLSLPLLFKDDQYISTLTKEVKQQMSEQVNENPEKYYWTNKDFQEGVEEIPLVTKDTPFYINKNHELVLVYDQFAIAPGYMGNPEFVIPKVITSKLLATSDYLDR
;
A
#
# COMPACT_ATOMS: atom_id res chain seq x y z
N MET A 1 24.83 -25.57 -15.08
CA MET A 1 24.05 -25.46 -13.81
C MET A 1 24.88 -25.04 -12.58
N TYR A 2 26.22 -24.85 -12.64
CA TYR A 2 27.04 -24.45 -11.49
C TYR A 2 27.28 -22.91 -11.34
N SER A 3 26.68 -22.06 -12.18
CA SER A 3 26.97 -20.61 -12.22
C SER A 3 26.06 -19.79 -11.28
N ALA A 4 24.76 -20.03 -11.32
CA ALA A 4 23.76 -19.22 -10.59
C ALA A 4 23.85 -19.39 -9.05
N GLN A 5 24.15 -20.59 -8.56
CA GLN A 5 24.39 -20.79 -7.12
C GLN A 5 25.64 -20.06 -6.64
N LYS A 6 26.67 -19.96 -7.49
CA LYS A 6 27.92 -19.27 -7.17
C LYS A 6 27.73 -17.76 -7.10
N GLU A 7 26.90 -17.20 -7.98
CA GLU A 7 26.52 -15.78 -7.96
C GLU A 7 25.65 -15.43 -6.75
N LEU A 8 24.70 -16.31 -6.39
CA LEU A 8 23.85 -16.14 -5.21
C LEU A 8 24.67 -16.19 -3.90
N ASP A 9 25.67 -17.07 -3.83
CA ASP A 9 26.55 -17.17 -2.66
C ASP A 9 27.50 -15.97 -2.54
N VAL A 10 27.96 -15.40 -3.67
CA VAL A 10 28.72 -14.15 -3.68
C VAL A 10 27.87 -12.98 -3.20
N LEU A 11 26.61 -12.89 -3.66
CA LEU A 11 25.66 -11.86 -3.20
C LEU A 11 25.36 -11.97 -1.71
N LYS A 12 25.12 -13.17 -1.19
CA LYS A 12 24.92 -13.41 0.24
C LYS A 12 26.16 -13.04 1.07
N LYS A 13 27.36 -13.30 0.56
CA LYS A 13 28.61 -12.96 1.24
C LYS A 13 28.87 -11.46 1.26
N VAL A 14 28.62 -10.76 0.15
CA VAL A 14 28.71 -9.29 0.05
C VAL A 14 27.68 -8.60 0.96
N TYR A 15 26.48 -9.16 1.11
CA TYR A 15 25.45 -8.63 2.02
C TYR A 15 25.67 -8.97 3.49
N GLY A 16 26.28 -10.14 3.79
CA GLY A 16 26.53 -10.61 5.15
C GLY A 16 27.74 -9.98 5.84
N GLU A 17 28.70 -9.42 5.08
CA GLU A 17 29.95 -8.84 5.61
C GLU A 17 29.87 -7.32 5.89
N GLN A 18 28.73 -6.66 5.71
CA GLN A 18 28.56 -5.27 6.15
C GLN A 18 28.15 -5.21 7.63
N GLU A 19 29.12 -4.95 8.51
CA GLU A 19 28.85 -4.67 9.92
C GLU A 19 28.08 -3.35 10.05
N ILE A 20 26.85 -3.44 10.56
CA ILE A 20 26.03 -2.28 10.92
C ILE A 20 26.73 -1.54 12.07
N PRO A 21 27.13 -0.26 11.90
CA PRO A 21 27.88 0.48 12.90
C PRO A 21 27.21 0.49 14.30
N GLU A 22 27.99 0.16 15.33
CA GLU A 22 27.53 0.04 16.74
C GLU A 22 26.88 1.34 17.27
N ASN A 23 27.33 2.50 16.77
CA ASN A 23 26.78 3.81 17.16
C ASN A 23 25.31 3.97 16.73
N ILE A 24 24.92 3.39 15.59
CA ILE A 24 23.54 3.43 15.08
C ILE A 24 22.63 2.57 15.96
N LYS A 25 23.09 1.40 16.40
CA LYS A 25 22.29 0.53 17.30
C LYS A 25 22.01 1.21 18.64
N ASN A 26 23.04 1.83 19.24
CA ASN A 26 22.90 2.52 20.52
C ASN A 26 22.06 3.80 20.41
N GLU A 27 22.15 4.51 19.28
CA GLU A 27 21.34 5.69 19.01
C GLU A 27 19.86 5.35 18.79
N ILE A 28 19.57 4.26 18.07
CA ILE A 28 18.21 3.71 17.93
C ILE A 28 17.63 3.33 19.30
N PHE A 29 18.39 2.60 20.12
CA PHE A 29 17.91 2.14 21.44
C PHE A 29 17.69 3.31 22.42
N THR A 30 18.58 4.30 22.41
CA THR A 30 18.47 5.51 23.23
C THR A 30 17.28 6.36 22.79
N ARG A 31 17.05 6.53 21.49
CA ARG A 31 15.93 7.31 20.95
C ARG A 31 14.58 6.62 21.15
N TYR A 32 14.54 5.29 21.01
CA TYR A 32 13.33 4.48 21.24
C TYR A 32 12.88 4.56 22.72
N SER A 33 13.81 4.41 23.66
CA SER A 33 13.50 4.53 25.10
C SER A 33 13.11 5.96 25.52
N LEU A 34 13.66 6.99 24.87
CA LEU A 34 13.27 8.38 25.08
C LEU A 34 11.82 8.64 24.62
N GLU A 35 11.45 8.15 23.43
CA GLU A 35 10.08 8.28 22.90
C GLU A 35 9.04 7.56 23.76
N GLU A 36 9.37 6.36 24.26
CA GLU A 36 8.54 5.61 25.20
C GLU A 36 8.29 6.42 26.49
N HIS A 37 9.35 6.99 27.07
CA HIS A 37 9.24 7.83 28.26
C HIS A 37 8.46 9.13 28.01
N LEU A 38 8.57 9.76 26.84
CA LEU A 38 7.86 11.00 26.48
C LEU A 38 6.36 10.77 26.23
N LEU A 39 5.99 9.66 25.61
CA LEU A 39 4.58 9.25 25.47
C LEU A 39 3.94 8.97 26.82
N VAL A 40 4.62 8.23 27.70
CA VAL A 40 4.14 7.94 29.06
C VAL A 40 3.98 9.24 29.87
N ARG A 41 4.87 10.21 29.71
CA ARG A 41 4.78 11.53 30.38
C ARG A 41 3.65 12.40 29.85
N LYS A 42 3.38 12.38 28.53
CA LYS A 42 2.24 13.08 27.89
C LYS A 42 0.89 12.47 28.29
N LEU A 43 0.79 11.15 28.37
CA LEU A 43 -0.41 10.44 28.84
C LEU A 43 -0.69 10.67 30.34
N ARG A 44 0.37 10.86 31.16
CA ARG A 44 0.22 11.26 32.58
C ARG A 44 -0.19 12.72 32.77
N ARG A 45 0.16 13.63 31.86
CA ARG A 45 -0.21 15.06 31.94
C ARG A 45 -1.68 15.35 31.58
N LYS A 46 -2.36 14.45 30.85
CA LYS A 46 -3.80 14.57 30.51
C LYS A 46 -4.76 13.93 31.53
N LYS A 47 -4.27 13.42 32.68
CA LYS A 47 -5.08 12.79 33.76
C LYS A 47 -5.96 13.76 34.60
N GLN A 48 -6.42 14.89 34.05
CA GLN A 48 -7.46 15.71 34.69
C GLN A 48 -8.82 15.70 33.97
N ILE A 49 -8.96 14.96 32.86
CA ILE A 49 -10.28 14.75 32.24
C ILE A 49 -10.65 13.28 32.40
N LYS A 50 -11.58 13.01 33.30
CA LYS A 50 -12.11 11.67 33.60
C LYS A 50 -12.85 11.12 32.39
N GLY A 51 -12.47 9.92 31.95
CA GLY A 51 -13.32 9.09 31.09
C GLY A 51 -12.59 8.41 29.96
N PHE A 52 -12.44 7.09 30.12
CA PHE A 52 -12.21 6.07 29.10
C PHE A 52 -10.78 5.72 28.68
N LEU A 53 -10.53 4.41 28.75
CA LEU A 53 -9.31 3.67 28.44
C LEU A 53 -9.14 3.55 26.93
N VAL A 54 -7.97 3.93 26.40
CA VAL A 54 -7.54 3.54 25.05
C VAL A 54 -6.14 2.94 25.14
N THR A 55 -6.10 1.61 25.09
CA THR A 55 -4.89 0.83 24.83
C THR A 55 -4.65 0.81 23.32
N ILE A 56 -3.69 1.58 22.84
CA ILE A 56 -3.13 1.42 21.49
C ILE A 56 -1.90 0.54 21.63
N ALA A 57 -2.04 -0.74 21.27
CA ALA A 57 -0.92 -1.61 20.97
C ALA A 57 -0.67 -1.51 19.46
N LEU A 58 0.42 -0.84 19.07
CA LEU A 58 0.85 -0.71 17.67
C LEU A 58 2.29 -1.24 17.57
N LEU A 59 2.43 -2.56 17.42
CA LEU A 59 3.64 -3.20 16.91
C LEU A 59 3.26 -4.52 16.22
N ALA A 60 3.58 -4.62 14.93
CA ALA A 60 4.05 -5.80 14.19
C ALA A 60 4.04 -5.42 12.70
N VAL A 61 5.16 -4.94 12.17
CA VAL A 61 6.16 -5.72 11.42
C VAL A 61 5.59 -6.17 10.07
N THR A 62 5.74 -5.30 9.07
CA THR A 62 5.66 -5.66 7.65
C THR A 62 7.08 -5.98 7.17
N THR A 63 7.26 -7.16 6.60
CA THR A 63 8.48 -7.54 5.87
C THR A 63 8.52 -6.82 4.53
N SER A 64 8.72 -5.51 4.60
CA SER A 64 9.51 -4.66 3.70
C SER A 64 9.75 -3.28 4.39
N SER A 65 9.83 -3.29 5.72
CA SER A 65 10.14 -2.13 6.55
C SER A 65 11.64 -1.79 6.47
N LEU A 66 12.06 -1.19 5.36
CA LEU A 66 13.25 -0.34 5.38
C LEU A 66 12.83 1.09 5.06
N PHE A 67 12.82 1.88 6.14
CA PHE A 67 12.80 3.33 6.21
C PHE A 67 11.44 4.03 6.00
N PHE A 68 10.60 3.93 7.02
CA PHE A 68 9.83 5.09 7.49
C PHE A 68 10.14 5.31 8.98
N SER A 69 11.34 5.80 9.28
CA SER A 69 11.63 6.47 10.56
C SER A 69 12.88 7.33 10.45
N ASP A 70 12.69 8.56 10.00
CA ASP A 70 13.40 9.74 10.54
C ASP A 70 12.50 11.00 10.54
N GLN A 71 11.17 10.86 10.39
CA GLN A 71 10.23 11.99 10.40
C GLN A 71 8.86 11.66 10.98
N ALA A 72 8.76 10.60 11.78
CA ALA A 72 7.54 10.32 12.53
C ALA A 72 7.63 10.94 13.93
N ARG A 73 7.67 12.29 14.04
CA ARG A 73 7.12 13.13 15.14
C ARG A 73 7.78 14.51 15.26
N SER A 74 7.05 15.57 14.85
CA SER A 74 6.69 16.72 15.71
C SER A 74 5.96 17.84 14.95
N PHE A 75 4.80 17.60 14.33
CA PHE A 75 4.01 18.72 13.77
C PHE A 75 2.53 18.52 14.04
N ALA A 76 2.09 19.09 15.17
CA ALA A 76 0.70 19.48 15.40
C ALA A 76 0.63 21.02 15.54
N GLU A 77 1.52 21.71 14.85
CA GLU A 77 1.56 23.16 14.68
C GLU A 77 1.88 23.39 13.20
N ASP A 78 0.83 23.51 12.37
CA ASP A 78 0.86 23.91 10.97
C ASP A 78 1.58 22.96 9.97
N LEU A 79 0.99 21.79 9.69
CA LEU A 79 1.28 21.12 8.41
C LEU A 79 0.58 21.89 7.29
N PRO A 80 1.27 22.27 6.20
CA PRO A 80 0.63 22.93 5.08
C PRO A 80 -0.43 21.99 4.50
N ILE A 81 -1.65 22.51 4.35
CA ILE A 81 -2.77 21.81 3.73
C ILE A 81 -2.37 21.50 2.29
N ILE A 82 -2.61 20.28 1.81
CA ILE A 82 -2.46 20.00 0.38
C ILE A 82 -3.61 20.72 -0.32
N GLY A 83 -3.30 21.84 -0.98
CA GLY A 83 -4.28 22.63 -1.72
C GLY A 83 -5.08 21.80 -2.73
N PRO A 84 -6.27 22.30 -3.15
CA PRO A 84 -7.17 21.55 -4.03
C PRO A 84 -6.55 21.24 -5.40
N ALA A 85 -5.64 22.10 -5.87
CA ALA A 85 -4.96 21.97 -7.15
C ALA A 85 -3.73 21.06 -7.05
N VAL A 86 -3.92 19.77 -7.31
CA VAL A 86 -2.84 18.79 -7.41
C VAL A 86 -2.68 18.31 -8.86
N ARG A 87 -1.45 18.29 -9.35
CA ARG A 87 -1.12 17.74 -10.67
C ARG A 87 -0.38 16.42 -10.52
N LEU A 88 -0.83 15.42 -11.27
CA LEU A 88 -0.15 14.15 -11.45
C LEU A 88 0.59 14.21 -12.78
N LEU A 89 1.91 14.16 -12.73
CA LEU A 89 2.82 14.31 -13.88
C LEU A 89 3.70 13.06 -14.00
N LEU A 90 4.35 12.91 -15.15
CA LEU A 90 5.44 11.95 -15.31
C LEU A 90 6.67 12.53 -14.62
N GLY A 91 7.13 11.86 -13.57
CA GLY A 91 8.37 12.22 -12.89
C GLY A 91 9.59 11.70 -13.65
N GLU A 92 9.66 10.38 -13.78
CA GLU A 92 10.72 9.70 -14.51
C GLU A 92 10.13 8.50 -15.28
N GLN A 93 10.71 8.21 -16.45
CA GLN A 93 10.41 6.98 -17.19
C GLN A 93 11.62 6.06 -17.14
N LEU A 94 11.45 4.90 -16.52
CA LEU A 94 12.46 3.86 -16.48
C LEU A 94 12.23 2.91 -17.67
N SER A 95 13.19 2.84 -18.59
CA SER A 95 13.04 2.02 -19.80
C SER A 95 14.31 1.26 -20.14
N ASP A 96 14.15 -0.02 -20.45
CA ASP A 96 15.17 -0.89 -21.03
C ASP A 96 14.46 -2.04 -21.75
N LYS A 97 14.99 -2.54 -22.86
CA LYS A 97 14.52 -3.69 -23.65
C LYS A 97 13.17 -4.30 -23.23
N GLY A 98 12.04 -3.79 -23.73
CA GLY A 98 10.70 -4.36 -23.48
C GLY A 98 10.09 -4.03 -22.11
N ILE A 99 10.82 -3.33 -21.25
CA ILE A 99 10.40 -2.81 -19.94
C ILE A 99 10.22 -1.30 -20.08
N THR A 100 9.09 -0.77 -19.63
CA THR A 100 8.81 0.67 -19.58
C THR A 100 7.94 0.95 -18.37
N ILE A 101 8.46 1.67 -17.38
CA ILE A 101 7.74 2.00 -16.15
C ILE A 101 7.70 3.52 -16.01
N ASP A 102 6.50 4.08 -16.15
CA ASP A 102 6.23 5.49 -15.92
C ASP A 102 6.05 5.72 -14.42
N VAL A 103 6.96 6.49 -13.82
CA VAL A 103 6.92 6.80 -12.39
C VAL A 103 6.14 8.11 -12.18
N PRO A 104 5.04 8.08 -11.43
CA PRO A 104 4.27 9.29 -11.17
C PRO A 104 5.02 10.26 -10.27
N GLN A 105 4.76 11.55 -10.49
CA GLN A 105 5.13 12.63 -9.60
C GLN A 105 3.91 13.50 -9.32
N VAL A 106 3.61 13.67 -8.03
CA VAL A 106 2.55 14.54 -7.53
C VAL A 106 3.16 15.91 -7.24
N THR A 107 2.52 16.97 -7.74
CA THR A 107 2.94 18.36 -7.50
C THR A 107 1.75 19.19 -7.03
N THR A 108 1.99 20.11 -6.10
CA THR A 108 1.01 21.08 -5.61
C THR A 108 1.33 22.45 -6.18
N SER A 109 0.34 23.34 -6.23
CA SER A 109 0.52 24.73 -6.69
C SER A 109 1.17 25.65 -5.66
N GLU A 110 1.41 25.16 -4.45
CA GLU A 110 1.91 25.96 -3.32
C GLU A 110 3.44 26.05 -3.33
N SER A 111 3.97 27.18 -2.87
CA SER A 111 5.41 27.48 -2.89
C SER A 111 6.22 26.71 -1.85
N GLU A 112 5.56 26.16 -0.84
CA GLU A 112 6.20 25.37 0.23
C GLU A 112 6.16 23.88 -0.11
N GLU A 113 7.28 23.19 0.10
CA GLU A 113 7.39 21.76 -0.12
C GLU A 113 6.54 21.01 0.92
N ASN A 114 5.47 20.34 0.48
CA ASN A 114 4.68 19.48 1.35
C ASN A 114 5.42 18.14 1.57
N GLU A 115 5.80 17.86 2.82
CA GLU A 115 6.58 16.65 3.18
C GLU A 115 5.87 15.35 2.80
N THR A 116 4.54 15.29 2.91
CA THR A 116 3.75 14.11 2.53
C THR A 116 3.84 13.85 1.03
N ILE A 117 3.73 14.90 0.21
CA ILE A 117 3.91 14.79 -1.25
C ILE A 117 5.36 14.45 -1.60
N SER A 118 6.36 15.07 -0.95
CA SER A 118 7.78 14.75 -1.15
C SER A 118 8.08 13.29 -0.81
N GLY A 119 7.57 12.81 0.32
CA GLY A 119 7.67 11.41 0.75
C GLY A 119 6.99 10.44 -0.20
N LEU A 120 5.79 10.79 -0.71
CA LEU A 120 5.06 10.00 -1.68
C LEU A 120 5.82 9.88 -3.01
N ASN A 121 6.38 10.99 -3.52
CA ASN A 121 7.18 10.98 -4.75
C ASN A 121 8.46 10.14 -4.59
N LYS A 122 9.14 10.25 -3.44
CA LYS A 122 10.30 9.40 -3.12
C LYS A 122 9.90 7.91 -3.06
N LYS A 123 8.74 7.60 -2.47
CA LYS A 123 8.17 6.24 -2.45
C LYS A 123 7.94 5.72 -3.87
N TYR A 124 7.29 6.52 -4.74
CA TYR A 124 7.03 6.15 -6.13
C TYR A 124 8.30 5.87 -6.91
N PHE A 125 9.30 6.75 -6.81
CA PHE A 125 10.58 6.55 -7.47
C PHE A 125 11.30 5.29 -7.01
N ARG A 126 11.36 5.06 -5.69
CA ARG A 126 11.99 3.86 -5.11
C ARG A 126 11.29 2.59 -5.58
N GLU A 127 9.96 2.54 -5.50
CA GLU A 127 9.19 1.37 -5.92
C GLU A 127 9.34 1.12 -7.42
N GLY A 128 9.23 2.15 -8.26
CA GLY A 128 9.45 2.03 -9.70
C GLY A 128 10.82 1.49 -10.04
N LYS A 129 11.88 1.98 -9.38
CA LYS A 129 13.24 1.49 -9.55
C LYS A 129 13.41 0.04 -9.12
N VAL A 130 12.80 -0.36 -8.01
CA VAL A 130 12.82 -1.76 -7.54
C VAL A 130 12.14 -2.67 -8.55
N GLU A 131 10.96 -2.32 -9.05
CA GLU A 131 10.25 -3.14 -10.04
C GLU A 131 10.99 -3.18 -11.39
N PHE A 132 11.62 -2.09 -11.78
CA PHE A 132 12.46 -2.03 -12.98
C PHE A 132 13.66 -2.98 -12.89
N GLU A 133 14.42 -2.94 -11.80
CA GLU A 133 15.59 -3.83 -11.66
C GLU A 133 15.18 -5.29 -11.48
N LYS A 134 14.07 -5.59 -10.79
CA LYS A 134 13.51 -6.95 -10.74
C LYS A 134 13.17 -7.45 -12.14
N ALA A 135 12.45 -6.66 -12.93
CA ALA A 135 12.09 -7.03 -14.30
C ALA A 135 13.35 -7.26 -15.16
N LYS A 136 14.37 -6.42 -15.05
CA LYS A 136 15.63 -6.63 -15.78
C LYS A 136 16.30 -7.95 -15.43
N MET A 137 16.33 -8.31 -14.14
CA MET A 137 16.89 -9.60 -13.71
C MET A 137 16.04 -10.78 -14.17
N GLU A 138 14.71 -10.67 -14.07
CA GLU A 138 13.75 -11.72 -14.44
C GLU A 138 13.81 -12.04 -15.94
N TYR A 139 13.99 -11.02 -16.79
CA TYR A 139 13.95 -11.16 -18.25
C TYR A 139 15.32 -10.99 -18.95
N GLN A 140 16.44 -11.00 -18.21
CA GLN A 140 17.77 -10.74 -18.77
C GLN A 140 18.17 -11.67 -19.93
N ASP A 141 17.73 -12.93 -19.87
CA ASP A 141 18.07 -14.00 -20.83
C ASP A 141 16.95 -14.23 -21.86
N ILE A 142 15.89 -13.41 -21.83
CA ILE A 142 14.74 -13.56 -22.73
C ILE A 142 14.89 -12.58 -23.90
N GLU A 143 14.70 -13.10 -25.12
CA GLU A 143 14.77 -12.26 -26.31
C GLU A 143 13.66 -11.19 -26.32
N LYS A 144 14.03 -9.99 -26.75
CA LYS A 144 13.10 -8.85 -26.89
C LYS A 144 11.96 -9.22 -27.83
N GLY A 145 10.72 -9.02 -27.39
CA GLY A 145 9.50 -9.36 -28.15
C GLY A 145 8.76 -10.60 -27.64
N HIS A 146 9.39 -11.40 -26.76
CA HIS A 146 8.74 -12.51 -26.05
C HIS A 146 8.24 -12.12 -24.65
N PHE A 147 8.55 -10.91 -24.22
CA PHE A 147 8.04 -10.34 -22.98
C PHE A 147 7.84 -8.82 -23.12
N GLN A 148 6.98 -8.29 -22.25
CA GLN A 148 6.80 -6.87 -22.05
C GLN A 148 6.50 -6.60 -20.58
N VAL A 149 7.08 -5.55 -20.01
CA VAL A 149 6.72 -5.06 -18.68
C VAL A 149 6.35 -3.59 -18.80
N THR A 150 5.11 -3.24 -18.49
CA THR A 150 4.62 -1.86 -18.52
C THR A 150 4.17 -1.41 -17.14
N GLY A 151 4.65 -0.25 -16.71
CA GLY A 151 4.15 0.46 -15.55
C GLY A 151 3.47 1.76 -15.97
N ASP A 152 2.23 1.98 -15.55
CA ASP A 152 1.48 3.20 -15.79
C ASP A 152 0.77 3.70 -14.53
N TYR A 153 0.17 4.88 -14.62
CA TYR A 153 -0.57 5.46 -13.50
C TYR A 153 -1.71 6.36 -13.97
N ARG A 154 -2.70 6.56 -13.08
CA ARG A 154 -3.80 7.50 -13.31
C ARG A 154 -4.38 8.05 -12.00
N LYS A 155 -5.11 9.16 -12.11
CA LYS A 155 -5.98 9.65 -11.03
C LYS A 155 -7.32 8.92 -11.05
N VAL A 156 -7.69 8.30 -9.95
CA VAL A 156 -9.01 7.67 -9.76
C VAL A 156 -10.00 8.67 -9.17
N LEU A 157 -9.54 9.43 -8.17
CA LEU A 157 -10.27 10.46 -7.46
C LEU A 157 -9.36 11.68 -7.25
N ASP A 158 -9.93 12.86 -7.39
CA ASP A 158 -9.23 14.13 -7.15
C ASP A 158 -10.29 15.20 -6.81
N ASP A 159 -10.64 15.30 -5.52
CA ASP A 159 -11.62 16.26 -5.00
C ASP A 159 -11.00 17.14 -3.90
N THR A 160 -11.80 17.89 -3.15
CA THR A 160 -11.31 18.78 -2.09
C THR A 160 -10.72 18.06 -0.88
N ARG A 161 -11.00 16.77 -0.72
CA ARG A 161 -10.64 15.93 0.42
C ARG A 161 -9.62 14.87 0.06
N PHE A 162 -9.82 14.14 -1.04
CA PHE A 162 -9.01 13.00 -1.43
C PHE A 162 -8.33 13.18 -2.79
N LEU A 163 -7.10 12.70 -2.88
CA LEU A 163 -6.45 12.32 -4.13
C LEU A 163 -6.20 10.81 -4.08
N VAL A 164 -6.60 10.08 -5.12
CA VAL A 164 -6.30 8.66 -5.26
C VAL A 164 -5.50 8.46 -6.54
N VAL A 165 -4.29 7.92 -6.39
CA VAL A 165 -3.41 7.56 -7.49
C VAL A 165 -3.40 6.04 -7.61
N GLU A 166 -3.82 5.54 -8.78
CA GLU A 166 -3.65 4.15 -9.18
C GLU A 166 -2.35 4.03 -9.97
N ARG A 167 -1.59 2.98 -9.68
CA ARG A 167 -0.35 2.60 -10.38
C ARG A 167 -0.46 1.14 -10.76
N ASN A 168 -0.33 0.85 -12.04
CA ASN A 168 -0.39 -0.51 -12.55
C ASN A 168 1.00 -0.99 -12.93
N LEU A 169 1.27 -2.26 -12.68
CA LEU A 169 2.42 -2.96 -13.23
C LEU A 169 1.91 -4.21 -13.94
N THR A 170 2.05 -4.22 -15.27
CA THR A 170 1.66 -5.34 -16.11
C THR A 170 2.90 -6.05 -16.62
N LYS A 171 2.98 -7.35 -16.40
CA LYS A 171 3.98 -8.24 -17.00
C LYS A 171 3.28 -9.11 -18.01
N THR A 172 3.77 -9.15 -19.25
CA THR A 172 3.19 -9.94 -20.33
C THR A 172 4.25 -10.84 -20.92
N ALA A 173 3.97 -12.12 -20.98
CA ALA A 173 4.76 -13.11 -21.73
C ALA A 173 3.79 -14.05 -22.46
N ALA A 174 3.69 -15.31 -22.02
CA ALA A 174 2.65 -16.23 -22.50
C ALA A 174 1.24 -15.84 -22.00
N ASP A 175 1.16 -15.30 -20.78
CA ASP A 175 -0.03 -14.69 -20.20
C ASP A 175 0.33 -13.32 -19.63
N SER A 176 -0.68 -12.53 -19.26
CA SER A 176 -0.51 -11.26 -18.56
C SER A 176 -0.76 -11.42 -17.06
N TYR A 177 0.10 -10.81 -16.26
CA TYR A 177 -0.07 -10.58 -14.84
C TYR A 177 -0.14 -9.08 -14.56
N THR A 178 -1.23 -8.61 -13.97
CA THR A 178 -1.38 -7.19 -13.59
C THR A 178 -1.48 -7.03 -12.07
N GLU A 179 -0.56 -6.26 -11.51
CA GLU A 179 -0.61 -5.78 -10.12
C GLU A 179 -1.14 -4.35 -10.12
N LYS A 180 -2.10 -4.06 -9.23
CA LYS A 180 -2.66 -2.72 -9.06
C LYS A 180 -2.34 -2.18 -7.67
N ARG A 181 -1.65 -1.05 -7.60
CA ARG A 181 -1.34 -0.34 -6.36
C ARG A 181 -2.12 0.96 -6.30
N TYR A 182 -2.58 1.29 -5.11
CA TYR A 182 -3.32 2.52 -4.85
C TYR A 182 -2.69 3.25 -3.68
N ASP A 183 -2.58 4.57 -3.82
CA ASP A 183 -2.22 5.45 -2.72
C ASP A 183 -3.33 6.50 -2.60
N THR A 184 -4.02 6.50 -1.46
CA THR A 184 -5.06 7.50 -1.14
C THR A 184 -4.47 8.55 -0.21
N ILE A 185 -4.51 9.80 -0.64
CA ILE A 185 -4.05 10.96 0.12
C ILE A 185 -5.27 11.72 0.63
N ASP A 186 -5.34 11.90 1.95
CA ASP A 186 -6.22 12.87 2.60
C ASP A 186 -5.54 14.24 2.58
N LYS A 187 -6.00 15.11 1.68
CA LYS A 187 -5.39 16.40 1.38
C LYS A 187 -5.47 17.37 2.56
N GLN A 188 -6.55 17.30 3.32
CA GLN A 188 -6.81 18.22 4.43
C GLN A 188 -5.99 17.87 5.67
N ASN A 189 -5.72 16.58 5.87
CA ASN A 189 -4.87 16.10 6.98
C ASN A 189 -3.41 15.85 6.54
N SER A 190 -3.08 16.13 5.29
CA SER A 190 -1.75 15.91 4.69
C SER A 190 -1.19 14.52 5.01
N VAL A 191 -1.97 13.45 4.78
CA VAL A 191 -1.58 12.08 5.13
C VAL A 191 -1.90 11.09 4.00
N VAL A 192 -1.00 10.12 3.78
CA VAL A 192 -1.26 8.95 2.94
C VAL A 192 -1.94 7.88 3.80
N LEU A 193 -3.13 7.46 3.42
CA LEU A 193 -3.96 6.55 4.20
C LEU A 193 -3.48 5.10 4.07
N SER A 194 -3.46 4.41 5.20
CA SER A 194 -3.48 2.96 5.28
C SER A 194 -4.85 2.48 5.69
N LEU A 195 -5.20 1.23 5.38
CA LEU A 195 -6.53 0.69 5.67
C LEU A 195 -6.89 0.80 7.17
N PRO A 196 -5.99 0.50 8.13
CA PRO A 196 -6.30 0.64 9.56
C PRO A 196 -6.60 2.09 9.99
N LEU A 197 -6.05 3.11 9.33
CA LEU A 197 -6.28 4.51 9.71
C LEU A 197 -7.73 4.95 9.54
N LEU A 198 -8.51 4.24 8.71
CA LEU A 198 -9.92 4.53 8.52
C LEU A 198 -10.78 4.09 9.72
N PHE A 199 -10.35 3.09 10.47
CA PHE A 199 -11.22 2.35 11.40
C PHE A 199 -10.84 2.56 12.87
N LYS A 200 -11.84 2.41 13.75
CA LYS A 200 -11.67 2.63 15.20
C LYS A 200 -10.89 1.52 15.92
N ASP A 201 -10.95 0.30 15.39
CA ASP A 201 -10.33 -0.91 15.96
C ASP A 201 -10.22 -2.01 14.88
N ASP A 202 -9.52 -3.11 15.18
CA ASP A 202 -9.27 -4.22 14.22
C ASP A 202 -10.53 -5.05 13.86
N GLN A 203 -11.74 -4.74 14.38
CA GLN A 203 -12.96 -5.47 14.01
C GLN A 203 -13.32 -5.31 12.53
N TYR A 204 -12.84 -4.26 11.87
CA TYR A 204 -13.03 -4.06 10.44
C TYR A 204 -12.55 -5.27 9.63
N ILE A 205 -11.44 -5.91 10.02
CA ILE A 205 -10.87 -7.05 9.28
C ILE A 205 -11.92 -8.16 9.15
N SER A 206 -12.52 -8.55 10.27
CA SER A 206 -13.53 -9.61 10.30
C SER A 206 -14.85 -9.20 9.61
N THR A 207 -15.22 -7.92 9.69
CA THR A 207 -16.46 -7.42 9.10
C THR A 207 -16.36 -7.31 7.58
N LEU A 208 -15.26 -6.74 7.09
CA LEU A 208 -14.97 -6.64 5.66
C LEU A 208 -14.75 -8.02 5.04
N THR A 209 -14.10 -8.96 5.75
CA THR A 209 -13.96 -10.35 5.28
C THR A 209 -15.33 -11.00 5.03
N LYS A 210 -16.29 -10.81 5.94
CA LYS A 210 -17.65 -11.34 5.78
C LYS A 210 -18.37 -10.70 4.60
N GLU A 211 -18.23 -9.39 4.45
CA GLU A 211 -18.81 -8.64 3.33
C GLU A 211 -18.27 -9.12 1.99
N VAL A 212 -16.95 -9.26 1.85
CA VAL A 212 -16.34 -9.78 0.61
C VAL A 212 -16.83 -11.19 0.30
N LYS A 213 -16.90 -12.09 1.29
CA LYS A 213 -17.45 -13.45 1.09
C LYS A 213 -18.90 -13.43 0.63
N GLN A 214 -19.71 -12.53 1.20
CA GLN A 214 -21.10 -12.37 0.80
C GLN A 214 -21.19 -11.90 -0.66
N GLN A 215 -20.47 -10.84 -1.02
CA GLN A 215 -20.45 -10.32 -2.40
C GLN A 215 -19.90 -11.34 -3.41
N MET A 216 -18.89 -12.15 -3.05
CA MET A 216 -18.42 -13.24 -3.91
C MET A 216 -19.54 -14.24 -4.22
N SER A 217 -20.30 -14.64 -3.20
CA SER A 217 -21.44 -15.55 -3.37
C SER A 217 -22.55 -14.93 -4.22
N GLU A 218 -22.86 -13.66 -4.01
CA GLU A 218 -23.87 -12.93 -4.79
C GLU A 218 -23.45 -12.84 -6.26
N GLN A 219 -22.21 -12.44 -6.55
CA GLN A 219 -21.68 -12.33 -7.91
C GLN A 219 -21.70 -13.67 -8.67
N VAL A 220 -21.36 -14.78 -8.01
CA VAL A 220 -21.42 -16.13 -8.62
C VAL A 220 -22.86 -16.58 -8.88
N ASN A 221 -23.79 -16.24 -7.99
CA ASN A 221 -25.21 -16.57 -8.17
C ASN A 221 -25.86 -15.76 -9.30
N GLU A 222 -25.46 -14.50 -9.46
CA GLU A 222 -25.99 -13.59 -10.48
C GLU A 222 -25.36 -13.82 -11.86
N ASN A 223 -24.09 -14.21 -11.91
CA ASN A 223 -23.37 -14.44 -13.15
C ASN A 223 -22.55 -15.75 -13.11
N PRO A 224 -22.93 -16.78 -13.90
CA PRO A 224 -22.24 -18.07 -13.92
C PRO A 224 -20.82 -18.01 -14.50
N GLU A 225 -20.43 -16.91 -15.17
CA GLU A 225 -19.06 -16.69 -15.63
C GLU A 225 -18.12 -16.19 -14.52
N LYS A 226 -18.66 -15.80 -13.35
CA LYS A 226 -17.85 -15.40 -12.20
C LYS A 226 -17.37 -16.63 -11.45
N TYR A 227 -16.10 -16.64 -11.09
CA TYR A 227 -15.50 -17.71 -10.30
C TYR A 227 -14.47 -17.17 -9.32
N TYR A 228 -14.49 -17.71 -8.11
CA TYR A 228 -13.53 -17.43 -7.05
C TYR A 228 -13.04 -18.75 -6.48
N TRP A 229 -11.82 -18.75 -5.93
CA TRP A 229 -11.24 -19.95 -5.35
C TRP A 229 -12.12 -20.53 -4.24
N THR A 230 -12.34 -21.84 -4.33
CA THR A 230 -13.17 -22.64 -3.43
C THR A 230 -12.31 -23.62 -2.65
N ASN A 231 -12.92 -24.27 -1.66
CA ASN A 231 -12.25 -25.34 -0.90
C ASN A 231 -11.71 -26.47 -1.78
N LYS A 232 -12.33 -26.72 -2.95
CA LYS A 232 -11.85 -27.72 -3.90
C LYS A 232 -10.51 -27.27 -4.50
N ASP A 233 -10.40 -26.02 -4.93
CA ASP A 233 -9.18 -25.47 -5.51
C ASP A 233 -8.03 -25.47 -4.49
N PHE A 234 -8.33 -25.16 -3.23
CA PHE A 234 -7.35 -25.24 -2.14
C PHE A 234 -6.83 -26.66 -1.93
N GLN A 235 -7.69 -27.67 -2.03
CA GLN A 235 -7.29 -29.08 -1.97
C GLN A 235 -6.47 -29.51 -3.20
N GLU A 236 -6.67 -28.85 -4.34
CA GLU A 236 -5.93 -29.06 -5.59
C GLU A 236 -4.62 -28.25 -5.65
N GLY A 237 -4.30 -27.48 -4.61
CA GLY A 237 -3.00 -26.83 -4.42
C GLY A 237 -2.99 -25.31 -4.60
N VAL A 238 -4.15 -24.67 -4.77
CA VAL A 238 -4.25 -23.20 -4.71
C VAL A 238 -4.03 -22.75 -3.25
N GLU A 239 -3.22 -21.71 -3.04
CA GLU A 239 -2.99 -21.16 -1.71
C GLU A 239 -4.24 -20.43 -1.19
N GLU A 240 -4.71 -20.80 0.00
CA GLU A 240 -5.77 -20.05 0.68
C GLU A 240 -5.16 -18.83 1.39
N ILE A 241 -5.49 -17.63 0.92
CA ILE A 241 -5.04 -16.38 1.52
C ILE A 241 -6.15 -15.69 2.33
N PRO A 242 -5.80 -14.92 3.37
CA PRO A 242 -6.79 -14.08 4.06
C PRO A 242 -7.39 -13.04 3.11
N LEU A 243 -8.71 -12.95 3.04
CA LEU A 243 -9.39 -11.97 2.18
C LEU A 243 -9.16 -10.52 2.63
N VAL A 244 -9.02 -10.27 3.94
CA VAL A 244 -8.73 -8.95 4.47
C VAL A 244 -7.63 -9.04 5.52
N THR A 245 -6.63 -8.19 5.39
CA THR A 245 -5.52 -7.97 6.32
C THR A 245 -5.35 -6.46 6.54
N LYS A 246 -4.39 -6.07 7.38
CA LYS A 246 -4.04 -4.65 7.57
C LYS A 246 -3.43 -4.02 6.31
N ASP A 247 -2.91 -4.85 5.41
CA ASP A 247 -2.18 -4.45 4.22
C ASP A 247 -2.98 -4.71 2.93
N THR A 248 -4.26 -5.11 3.03
CA THR A 248 -5.11 -5.30 1.86
C THR A 248 -5.17 -4.02 1.02
N PRO A 249 -4.83 -4.08 -0.28
CA PRO A 249 -4.94 -2.93 -1.16
C PRO A 249 -6.36 -2.37 -1.20
N PHE A 250 -6.46 -1.05 -1.13
CA PHE A 250 -7.74 -0.37 -1.17
C PHE A 250 -7.63 1.01 -1.81
N TYR A 251 -8.77 1.55 -2.21
CA TYR A 251 -8.89 2.97 -2.55
C TYR A 251 -10.27 3.52 -2.18
N ILE A 252 -10.41 4.84 -2.27
CA ILE A 252 -11.69 5.54 -2.14
C ILE A 252 -12.19 5.92 -3.53
N ASN A 253 -13.36 5.42 -3.92
CA ASN A 253 -13.92 5.71 -5.25
C ASN A 253 -14.58 7.11 -5.30
N LYS A 254 -15.09 7.50 -6.48
CA LYS A 254 -15.75 8.80 -6.70
C LYS A 254 -17.04 9.01 -5.89
N ASN A 255 -17.64 7.95 -5.37
CA ASN A 255 -18.81 8.02 -4.48
C ASN A 255 -18.39 8.08 -3.00
N HIS A 256 -17.09 8.19 -2.73
CA HIS A 256 -16.48 8.10 -1.41
C HIS A 256 -16.78 6.76 -0.73
N GLU A 257 -16.73 5.67 -1.48
CA GLU A 257 -16.87 4.31 -0.97
C GLU A 257 -15.50 3.65 -0.91
N LEU A 258 -15.29 2.85 0.14
CA LEU A 258 -14.11 2.00 0.27
C LEU A 258 -14.20 0.87 -0.76
N VAL A 259 -13.16 0.70 -1.56
CA VAL A 259 -13.04 -0.42 -2.50
C VAL A 259 -11.82 -1.24 -2.13
N LEU A 260 -12.01 -2.54 -1.89
CA LEU A 260 -10.91 -3.49 -1.72
C LEU A 260 -10.54 -4.08 -3.08
N VAL A 261 -9.25 -4.18 -3.36
CA VAL A 261 -8.73 -4.66 -4.65
C VAL A 261 -7.79 -5.83 -4.43
N TYR A 262 -7.89 -6.83 -5.30
CA TYR A 262 -7.09 -8.03 -5.26
C TYR A 262 -6.23 -8.16 -6.51
N ASP A 263 -4.99 -8.61 -6.31
CA ASP A 263 -4.10 -8.93 -7.41
C ASP A 263 -4.68 -10.07 -8.26
N GLN A 264 -4.30 -10.09 -9.54
CA GLN A 264 -4.68 -11.18 -10.42
C GLN A 264 -4.19 -12.51 -9.85
N PHE A 265 -4.99 -13.57 -9.99
CA PHE A 265 -4.75 -14.90 -9.39
C PHE A 265 -4.91 -15.00 -7.86
N ALA A 266 -4.98 -13.90 -7.11
CA ALA A 266 -4.96 -13.94 -5.64
C ALA A 266 -6.18 -14.67 -5.04
N ILE A 267 -7.38 -14.40 -5.56
CA ILE A 267 -8.64 -14.97 -5.05
C ILE A 267 -9.53 -15.58 -6.15
N ALA A 268 -9.08 -15.52 -7.41
CA ALA A 268 -9.82 -15.95 -8.59
C ALA A 268 -8.87 -16.25 -9.77
N PRO A 269 -9.30 -17.04 -10.79
CA PRO A 269 -8.50 -17.31 -11.98
C PRO A 269 -8.10 -16.06 -12.76
N GLY A 270 -7.04 -16.15 -13.57
CA GLY A 270 -6.49 -15.01 -14.31
C GLY A 270 -7.48 -14.24 -15.17
N TYR A 271 -8.47 -14.91 -15.77
CA TYR A 271 -9.48 -14.25 -16.61
C TYR A 271 -10.39 -13.30 -15.82
N MET A 272 -10.47 -13.44 -14.49
CA MET A 272 -11.22 -12.54 -13.61
C MET A 272 -10.50 -11.19 -13.40
N GLY A 273 -9.28 -11.04 -13.91
CA GLY A 273 -8.48 -9.83 -13.79
C GLY A 273 -8.12 -9.53 -12.34
N ASN A 274 -8.31 -8.28 -11.92
CA ASN A 274 -8.17 -7.83 -10.53
C ASN A 274 -9.56 -7.64 -9.92
N PRO A 275 -10.08 -8.59 -9.12
CA PRO A 275 -11.37 -8.43 -8.47
C PRO A 275 -11.41 -7.19 -7.57
N GLU A 276 -12.53 -6.47 -7.60
CA GLU A 276 -12.78 -5.29 -6.78
C GLU A 276 -14.11 -5.46 -6.02
N PHE A 277 -14.14 -5.03 -4.75
CA PHE A 277 -15.32 -5.13 -3.89
C PHE A 277 -15.60 -3.78 -3.25
N VAL A 278 -16.71 -3.17 -3.65
CA VAL A 278 -17.18 -1.89 -3.09
C VAL A 278 -17.89 -2.18 -1.78
N ILE A 279 -17.38 -1.63 -0.68
CA ILE A 279 -17.94 -1.83 0.65
C ILE A 279 -19.07 -0.82 0.88
N PRO A 280 -20.31 -1.27 1.14
CA PRO A 280 -21.43 -0.38 1.39
C PRO A 280 -21.18 0.60 2.55
N LYS A 281 -21.58 1.87 2.37
CA LYS A 281 -21.45 2.91 3.40
C LYS A 281 -22.14 2.57 4.73
N VAL A 282 -23.24 1.82 4.68
CA VAL A 282 -23.94 1.32 5.89
C VAL A 282 -23.08 0.38 6.75
N ILE A 283 -22.08 -0.27 6.14
CA ILE A 283 -21.10 -1.11 6.83
C ILE A 283 -19.94 -0.25 7.32
N THR A 284 -19.33 0.55 6.45
CA THR A 284 -18.15 1.36 6.83
C THR A 284 -18.47 2.38 7.92
N SER A 285 -19.59 3.09 7.86
CA SER A 285 -20.01 4.09 8.87
C SER A 285 -20.03 3.57 10.32
N LYS A 286 -20.27 2.26 10.52
CA LYS A 286 -20.28 1.62 11.85
C LYS A 286 -18.87 1.28 12.36
N LEU A 287 -17.90 1.19 11.45
CA LEU A 287 -16.53 0.76 11.70
C LEU A 287 -15.54 1.94 11.74
N LEU A 288 -15.82 3.00 10.99
CA LEU A 288 -14.92 4.15 10.84
C LEU A 288 -14.59 4.79 12.20
N ALA A 289 -13.36 5.31 12.33
CA ALA A 289 -12.94 6.08 13.50
C ALA A 289 -13.77 7.37 13.68
N THR A 290 -14.26 7.92 12.57
CA THR A 290 -15.20 9.04 12.51
C THR A 290 -16.28 8.68 11.51
N SER A 291 -17.53 8.55 11.96
CA SER A 291 -18.60 7.90 11.19
C SER A 291 -18.91 8.54 9.85
N ASP A 292 -18.65 9.84 9.71
CA ASP A 292 -18.88 10.64 8.51
C ASP A 292 -17.58 10.94 7.73
N TYR A 293 -16.46 10.26 8.04
CA TYR A 293 -15.16 10.53 7.39
C TYR A 293 -15.19 10.36 5.86
N LEU A 294 -16.02 9.43 5.36
CA LEU A 294 -16.23 9.17 3.93
C LEU A 294 -17.49 9.87 3.37
N ASP A 295 -18.18 10.67 4.16
CA ASP A 295 -19.39 11.40 3.74
C ASP A 295 -19.15 12.92 3.59
N ARG A 296 -17.93 13.37 3.88
CA ARG A 296 -17.48 14.75 3.82
C ARG A 296 -16.72 15.09 2.56
#